data_AF-A0A822CLW6-F1
#
_entry.id   AF-A0A822CLW6-F1
#
_cell.length_a   1.000
_cell.length_b   1.000
_cell.length_c   1.000
_cell.angle_alpha   90.00
_cell.angle_beta   90.00
_cell.angle_gamma   90.00
#
_symmetry.space_group_name_H-M   'P 1'
#
loop_
_entity.id
_entity.type
_entity.pdbx_description
1 polymer ?
#
loop_
_entity_poly.entity_id
_entity_poly.type
_entity_poly.pdbx_seq_one_letter_code
_entity_poly.pdbx_strand_id
1 'polypeptide(L)'
;DLEQNKAAKEIILSDQTQLDNSDTTRKRESRLVSSSSSTLSLLTENLEENDDETMRKKKKRRQNIPLAILKMNKPEWLLIICGCIAAFFVGTLNPSFGIIRTKFIMIFQECDENVQNRQVFLYTLLFVGLAIVGFIFQLLYSFMFAYSGEILIKRLRSETFRAILRQEIAFFDQEKHTTGTLCTRLATEATAVQDASGVRFGFLCQNLVSLGMGIIVGFVFSWQLTLLT
;
A
#
# COMPACT_ATOMS: atom_id res chain seq x y z
N ASP A 1 0.60 -86.98 28.61
CA ASP A 1 1.63 -85.92 28.78
C ASP A 1 2.29 -85.43 27.49
N LEU A 2 2.56 -86.29 26.49
CA LEU A 2 3.24 -85.85 25.25
C LEU A 2 2.35 -85.06 24.27
N GLU A 3 1.05 -85.39 24.16
CA GLU A 3 0.13 -84.73 23.20
C GLU A 3 -0.32 -83.33 23.63
N GLN A 4 -0.53 -83.11 24.94
CA GLN A 4 -0.90 -81.79 25.49
C GLN A 4 0.21 -80.75 25.26
N ASN A 5 1.48 -81.17 25.35
CA ASN A 5 2.63 -80.29 25.11
C ASN A 5 2.83 -79.97 23.61
N LYS A 6 2.42 -80.88 22.72
CA LYS A 6 2.48 -80.67 21.27
C LYS A 6 1.39 -79.69 20.80
N ALA A 7 0.17 -79.82 21.33
CA ALA A 7 -0.92 -78.89 21.05
C ALA A 7 -0.64 -77.46 21.57
N ALA A 8 -0.07 -77.34 22.79
CA ALA A 8 0.33 -76.04 23.33
C ALA A 8 1.40 -75.34 22.46
N LYS A 9 2.32 -76.10 21.86
CA LYS A 9 3.39 -75.57 21.01
C LYS A 9 2.89 -75.10 19.63
N GLU A 10 1.88 -75.76 19.06
CA GLU A 10 1.22 -75.31 17.82
C GLU A 10 0.37 -74.06 18.01
N ILE A 11 -0.27 -73.90 19.17
CA ILE A 11 -1.05 -72.70 19.50
C ILE A 11 -0.12 -71.49 19.66
N ILE A 12 1.03 -71.65 20.35
CA ILE A 12 2.02 -70.57 20.50
C ILE A 12 2.67 -70.21 19.16
N LEU A 13 2.93 -71.20 18.30
CA LEU A 13 3.53 -70.97 16.98
C LEU A 13 2.54 -70.25 16.04
N SER A 14 1.26 -70.62 16.07
CA SER A 14 0.24 -69.93 15.25
C SER A 14 0.00 -68.49 15.72
N ASP A 15 0.03 -68.22 17.02
CA ASP A 15 -0.09 -66.87 17.58
C ASP A 15 1.12 -65.98 17.24
N GLN A 16 2.34 -66.50 17.30
CA GLN A 16 3.54 -65.79 16.85
C GLN A 16 3.52 -65.48 15.34
N THR A 17 2.98 -66.40 14.54
CA THR A 17 2.89 -66.20 13.09
C THR A 17 1.84 -65.13 12.73
N GLN A 18 0.76 -65.01 13.52
CA GLN A 18 -0.25 -63.96 13.34
C GLN A 18 0.25 -62.59 13.77
N LEU A 19 0.99 -62.51 14.89
CA LEU A 19 1.65 -61.28 15.35
C LEU A 19 2.65 -60.74 14.31
N ASP A 20 3.51 -61.59 13.76
CA ASP A 20 4.50 -61.20 12.74
C ASP A 20 3.84 -60.75 11.41
N ASN A 21 2.73 -61.38 11.02
CA ASN A 21 2.00 -61.00 9.82
C ASN A 21 1.25 -59.66 10.00
N SER A 22 0.78 -59.36 11.21
CA SER A 22 0.16 -58.07 11.55
C SER A 22 1.17 -56.91 11.58
N ASP A 23 2.38 -57.15 12.09
CA ASP A 23 3.46 -56.15 12.14
C ASP A 23 4.05 -55.87 10.75
N THR A 24 4.18 -56.88 9.90
CA THR A 24 4.66 -56.71 8.52
C THR A 24 3.66 -55.93 7.65
N THR A 25 2.36 -56.10 7.88
CA THR A 25 1.29 -55.34 7.20
C THR A 25 1.29 -53.87 7.64
N ARG A 26 1.38 -53.59 8.94
CA ARG A 26 1.48 -52.23 9.51
C ARG A 26 2.75 -51.49 9.05
N LYS A 27 3.85 -52.22 8.86
CA LYS A 27 5.13 -51.69 8.34
C LYS A 27 5.13 -51.45 6.82
N ARG A 28 4.17 -52.02 6.08
CA ARG A 28 3.94 -51.72 4.66
C ARG A 28 3.01 -50.51 4.48
N GLU A 29 1.96 -50.39 5.29
CA GLU A 29 1.05 -49.23 5.27
C GLU A 29 1.78 -47.94 5.67
N SER A 30 2.60 -47.97 6.72
CA SER A 30 3.44 -46.83 7.12
C SER A 30 4.46 -46.42 6.06
N ARG A 31 4.99 -47.38 5.28
CA ARG A 31 5.89 -47.08 4.15
C ARG A 31 5.15 -46.51 2.94
N LEU A 32 3.94 -46.97 2.64
CA LEU A 32 3.08 -46.41 1.59
C LEU A 32 2.62 -44.98 1.92
N VAL A 33 2.23 -44.74 3.18
CA VAL A 33 1.86 -43.40 3.68
C VAL A 33 3.09 -42.46 3.70
N SER A 34 4.27 -42.95 4.08
CA SER A 34 5.50 -42.15 4.05
C SER A 34 5.94 -41.82 2.62
N SER A 35 5.79 -42.74 1.66
CA SER A 35 6.14 -42.48 0.25
C SER A 35 5.15 -41.52 -0.43
N SER A 36 3.85 -41.65 -0.17
CA SER A 36 2.84 -40.70 -0.66
C SER A 36 2.93 -39.33 0.02
N SER A 37 3.33 -39.28 1.29
CA SER A 37 3.57 -38.01 2.00
C SER A 37 4.81 -37.29 1.45
N SER A 38 5.88 -38.01 1.09
CA SER A 38 7.03 -37.41 0.42
C SER A 38 6.73 -36.91 -0.99
N THR A 39 5.88 -37.60 -1.78
CA THR A 39 5.51 -37.10 -3.12
C THR A 39 4.45 -35.99 -3.06
N LEU A 40 3.51 -36.04 -2.10
CA LEU A 40 2.56 -34.96 -1.87
C LEU A 40 3.26 -33.71 -1.31
N SER A 41 4.22 -33.85 -0.40
CA SER A 41 5.04 -32.73 0.09
C SER A 41 5.92 -32.16 -1.01
N LEU A 42 6.55 -32.96 -1.86
CA LEU A 42 7.29 -32.45 -3.02
C LEU A 42 6.37 -31.78 -4.05
N LEU A 43 5.16 -32.29 -4.30
CA LEU A 43 4.19 -31.61 -5.17
C LEU A 43 3.64 -30.33 -4.52
N THR A 44 3.44 -30.32 -3.20
CA THR A 44 2.99 -29.13 -2.45
C THR A 44 4.09 -28.07 -2.42
N GLU A 45 5.34 -28.47 -2.20
CA GLU A 45 6.53 -27.60 -2.25
C GLU A 45 6.76 -27.07 -3.67
N ASN A 46 6.60 -27.89 -4.72
CA ASN A 46 6.67 -27.42 -6.11
C ASN A 46 5.50 -26.51 -6.52
N LEU A 47 4.31 -26.67 -5.93
CA LEU A 47 3.17 -25.78 -6.16
C LEU A 47 3.35 -24.46 -5.40
N GLU A 48 3.86 -24.50 -4.16
CA GLU A 48 4.18 -23.32 -3.35
C GLU A 48 5.35 -22.54 -3.95
N GLU A 49 6.41 -23.21 -4.44
CA GLU A 49 7.57 -22.57 -5.05
C GLU A 49 7.24 -21.97 -6.44
N ASN A 50 6.35 -22.61 -7.22
CA ASN A 50 5.81 -22.01 -8.46
C ASN A 50 4.86 -20.84 -8.19
N ASP A 51 4.01 -20.92 -7.17
CA ASP A 51 3.17 -19.80 -6.78
C ASP A 51 4.03 -18.66 -6.21
N ASP A 52 5.10 -18.92 -5.46
CA ASP A 52 6.01 -17.89 -4.95
C ASP A 52 6.87 -17.26 -6.05
N GLU A 53 7.38 -18.04 -7.02
CA GLU A 53 8.08 -17.50 -8.18
C GLU A 53 7.16 -16.65 -9.07
N THR A 54 5.92 -17.10 -9.31
CA THR A 54 4.95 -16.35 -10.11
C THR A 54 4.42 -15.13 -9.37
N MET A 55 4.26 -15.19 -8.04
CA MET A 55 3.95 -14.05 -7.17
C MET A 55 5.11 -13.07 -7.11
N ARG A 56 6.36 -13.53 -7.06
CA ARG A 56 7.57 -12.69 -7.07
C ARG A 56 7.84 -12.07 -8.44
N LYS A 57 7.52 -12.76 -9.56
CA LYS A 57 7.49 -12.20 -10.92
C LYS A 57 6.36 -11.19 -11.11
N LYS A 58 5.17 -11.43 -10.55
CA LYS A 58 4.07 -10.44 -10.47
C LYS A 58 4.44 -9.23 -9.61
N LYS A 59 5.13 -9.44 -8.48
CA LYS A 59 5.60 -8.38 -7.57
C LYS A 59 6.70 -7.52 -8.22
N LYS A 60 7.66 -8.14 -8.92
CA LYS A 60 8.66 -7.43 -9.75
C LYS A 60 8.03 -6.67 -10.93
N ARG A 61 7.01 -7.24 -11.59
CA ARG A 61 6.27 -6.50 -12.63
C ARG A 61 5.49 -5.33 -12.04
N ARG A 62 4.86 -5.48 -10.87
CA ARG A 62 4.13 -4.43 -10.11
C ARG A 62 5.06 -3.30 -9.61
N GLN A 63 6.31 -3.62 -9.27
CA GLN A 63 7.28 -2.67 -8.76
C GLN A 63 7.75 -1.64 -9.80
N ASN A 64 7.66 -1.96 -11.09
CA ASN A 64 8.07 -1.07 -12.19
C ASN A 64 6.89 -0.26 -12.79
N ILE A 65 5.70 -0.37 -12.22
CA ILE A 65 4.48 0.26 -12.74
C ILE A 65 4.29 1.74 -12.34
N PRO A 66 4.85 2.31 -11.24
CA PRO A 66 4.47 3.67 -10.85
C PRO A 66 4.90 4.73 -11.88
N LEU A 67 6.07 4.56 -12.53
CA LEU A 67 6.53 5.48 -13.57
C LEU A 67 5.96 5.17 -14.96
N ALA A 68 5.63 3.90 -15.26
CA ALA A 68 5.10 3.51 -16.56
C ALA A 68 3.64 3.99 -16.76
N ILE A 69 2.83 3.98 -15.69
CA ILE A 69 1.47 4.55 -15.70
C ILE A 69 1.53 6.08 -15.76
N LEU A 70 2.49 6.72 -15.06
CA LEU A 70 2.69 8.17 -15.13
C LEU A 70 3.08 8.63 -16.54
N LYS A 71 3.89 7.84 -17.26
CA LYS A 71 4.33 8.12 -18.64
C LYS A 71 3.21 7.98 -19.68
N MET A 72 2.09 7.32 -19.34
CA MET A 72 0.87 7.26 -20.18
C MET A 72 -0.07 8.47 -19.96
N ASN A 73 0.18 9.33 -18.97
CA ASN A 73 -0.65 10.51 -18.67
C ASN A 73 -0.15 11.82 -19.34
N LYS A 74 0.44 11.71 -20.54
CA LYS A 74 0.97 12.86 -21.31
C LYS A 74 0.01 14.04 -21.53
N PRO A 75 -1.32 13.88 -21.63
CA PRO A 75 -2.19 15.04 -21.86
C PRO A 75 -2.54 15.87 -20.60
N GLU A 76 -2.20 15.42 -19.39
CA GLU A 76 -2.56 16.14 -18.14
C GLU A 76 -1.35 16.63 -17.32
N TRP A 77 -0.15 16.58 -17.89
CA TRP A 77 1.05 17.05 -17.21
C TRP A 77 0.95 18.52 -16.81
N LEU A 78 0.24 19.35 -17.59
CA LEU A 78 -0.05 20.74 -17.25
C LEU A 78 -0.91 20.89 -15.98
N LEU A 79 -1.88 19.99 -15.77
CA LEU A 79 -2.72 20.02 -14.58
C LEU A 79 -1.93 19.61 -13.33
N ILE A 80 -1.03 18.64 -13.48
CA ILE A 80 -0.11 18.20 -12.42
C ILE A 80 0.89 19.32 -12.09
N ILE A 81 1.48 19.98 -13.09
CA ILE A 81 2.40 21.12 -12.87
C ILE A 81 1.68 22.27 -12.14
N CYS A 82 0.49 22.63 -12.61
CA CYS A 82 -0.30 23.68 -11.97
C CYS A 82 -0.66 23.27 -10.52
N GLY A 83 -0.97 21.99 -10.30
CA GLY A 83 -1.19 21.42 -8.98
C GLY A 83 0.07 21.49 -8.10
N CYS A 84 1.25 21.19 -8.62
CA CYS A 84 2.52 21.29 -7.90
C CYS A 84 2.84 22.72 -7.48
N ILE A 85 2.55 23.71 -8.34
CA ILE A 85 2.71 25.13 -8.00
C ILE A 85 1.76 25.51 -6.85
N ALA A 86 0.49 25.13 -6.93
CA ALA A 86 -0.47 25.35 -5.84
C ALA A 86 -0.04 24.63 -4.55
N ALA A 87 0.48 23.40 -4.64
CA ALA A 87 1.03 22.63 -3.53
C ALA A 87 2.16 23.36 -2.83
N PHE A 88 3.00 24.06 -3.60
CA PHE A 88 4.14 24.81 -3.07
C PHE A 88 3.68 25.95 -2.16
N PHE A 89 2.70 26.73 -2.60
CA PHE A 89 2.11 27.80 -1.80
C PHE A 89 1.43 27.24 -0.54
N VAL A 90 0.67 26.17 -0.69
CA VAL A 90 0.02 25.45 0.42
C VAL A 90 1.01 24.88 1.43
N GLY A 91 2.15 24.34 0.99
CA GLY A 91 3.21 23.85 1.87
C GLY A 91 3.94 24.97 2.61
N THR A 92 4.05 26.15 1.98
CA THR A 92 4.66 27.36 2.58
C THR A 92 3.74 28.05 3.58
N LEU A 93 2.43 27.88 3.47
CA LEU A 93 1.45 28.45 4.41
C LEU A 93 1.71 28.02 5.86
N ASN A 94 2.10 26.76 6.09
CA ASN A 94 2.39 26.24 7.43
C ASN A 94 3.48 27.04 8.18
N PRO A 95 4.71 27.20 7.66
CA PRO A 95 5.74 28.02 8.30
C PRO A 95 5.38 29.51 8.33
N SER A 96 4.70 30.05 7.31
CA SER A 96 4.23 31.45 7.33
C SER A 96 3.26 31.72 8.49
N PHE A 97 2.31 30.82 8.75
CA PHE A 97 1.45 30.90 9.94
C PHE A 97 2.26 30.77 11.24
N GLY A 98 3.33 29.99 11.26
CA GLY A 98 4.25 29.93 12.40
C GLY A 98 4.82 31.30 12.74
N ILE A 99 5.43 31.97 11.75
CA ILE A 99 6.10 33.27 11.94
C ILE A 99 5.10 34.34 12.39
N ILE A 100 3.93 34.43 11.76
CA ILE A 100 2.92 35.44 12.11
C ILE A 100 2.41 35.23 13.55
N ARG A 101 2.22 33.97 13.98
CA ARG A 101 1.79 33.64 15.34
C ARG A 101 2.88 33.97 16.37
N THR A 102 4.16 33.72 16.05
CA THR A 102 5.26 34.13 16.93
C THR A 102 5.30 35.64 17.10
N LYS A 103 5.14 36.41 16.01
CA LYS A 103 5.08 37.88 16.08
C LYS A 103 3.88 38.37 16.88
N PHE A 104 2.74 37.72 16.75
CA PHE A 104 1.56 38.01 17.55
C PHE A 104 1.85 37.88 19.06
N ILE A 105 2.48 36.77 19.48
CA ILE A 105 2.86 36.54 20.88
C ILE A 105 3.82 37.61 21.39
N MET A 106 4.80 38.03 20.58
CA MET A 106 5.76 39.08 20.98
C MET A 106 5.09 40.43 21.25
N ILE A 107 4.05 40.78 20.50
CA ILE A 107 3.32 42.05 20.67
C ILE A 107 2.51 42.08 21.98
N PHE A 108 2.11 40.91 22.53
CA PHE A 108 1.49 40.85 23.85
C PHE A 108 2.47 41.14 24.99
N GLN A 109 3.78 41.07 24.74
CA GLN A 109 4.80 41.34 25.74
C GLN A 109 5.23 42.82 25.77
N GLU A 110 4.79 43.63 24.80
CA GLU A 110 5.10 45.06 24.75
C GLU A 110 4.28 45.82 25.82
N CYS A 111 4.92 46.74 26.56
CA CYS A 111 4.27 47.46 27.67
C CYS A 111 3.46 48.70 27.23
N ASP A 112 3.58 49.15 25.97
CA ASP A 112 2.92 50.35 25.46
C ASP A 112 1.54 50.07 24.83
N GLU A 113 0.46 50.40 25.54
CA GLU A 113 -0.94 50.08 25.19
C GLU A 113 -1.40 50.69 23.84
N ASN A 114 -1.03 51.94 23.56
CA ASN A 114 -1.45 52.64 22.33
C ASN A 114 -0.79 52.09 21.06
N VAL A 115 0.48 51.69 21.14
CA VAL A 115 1.23 51.12 20.01
C VAL A 115 0.82 49.66 19.81
N GLN A 116 0.58 48.93 20.90
CA GLN A 116 0.12 47.55 20.90
C GLN A 116 -1.21 47.38 20.16
N ASN A 117 -2.24 48.17 20.49
CA ASN A 117 -3.56 48.07 19.86
C ASN A 117 -3.50 48.24 18.32
N ARG A 118 -2.68 49.18 17.84
CA ARG A 118 -2.50 49.42 16.40
C ARG A 118 -1.78 48.27 15.69
N GLN A 119 -0.75 47.71 16.31
CA GLN A 119 -0.05 46.55 15.76
C GLN A 119 -0.92 45.30 15.76
N VAL A 120 -1.62 45.02 16.86
CA VAL A 120 -2.53 43.87 16.99
C VAL A 120 -3.61 43.91 15.90
N PHE A 121 -4.22 45.07 15.64
CA PHE A 121 -5.21 45.21 14.58
C PHE A 121 -4.62 44.90 13.18
N LEU A 122 -3.43 45.43 12.88
CA LEU A 122 -2.74 45.16 11.62
C LEU A 122 -2.38 43.68 11.43
N TYR A 123 -1.79 43.03 12.44
CA TYR A 123 -1.42 41.61 12.36
C TYR A 123 -2.64 40.69 12.32
N THR A 124 -3.72 41.05 13.02
CA THR A 124 -5.01 40.33 12.93
C THR A 124 -5.58 40.43 11.53
N LEU A 125 -5.56 41.62 10.91
CA LEU A 125 -5.99 41.80 9.53
C LEU A 125 -5.14 40.97 8.54
N LEU A 126 -3.81 40.97 8.72
CA LEU A 126 -2.91 40.14 7.91
C LEU A 126 -3.17 38.64 8.10
N PHE A 127 -3.46 38.20 9.32
CA PHE A 127 -3.80 36.80 9.61
C PHE A 127 -5.08 36.37 8.89
N VAL A 128 -6.13 37.20 8.93
CA VAL A 128 -7.39 36.95 8.22
C VAL A 128 -7.17 36.95 6.70
N GLY A 129 -6.39 37.90 6.17
CA GLY A 129 -6.05 37.95 4.75
C GLY A 129 -5.31 36.69 4.29
N LEU A 130 -4.31 36.24 5.07
CA LEU A 130 -3.56 35.02 4.78
C LEU A 130 -4.44 33.77 4.85
N ALA A 131 -5.41 33.73 5.78
CA ALA A 131 -6.36 32.63 5.90
C ALA A 131 -7.28 32.53 4.67
N ILE A 132 -7.81 33.64 4.18
CA ILE A 132 -8.68 33.66 2.99
C ILE A 132 -7.89 33.21 1.76
N VAL A 133 -6.71 33.79 1.55
CA VAL A 133 -5.84 33.43 0.41
C VAL A 133 -5.43 31.97 0.50
N GLY A 134 -5.03 31.51 1.69
CA GLY A 134 -4.67 30.12 1.93
C GLY A 134 -5.81 29.13 1.72
N PHE A 135 -7.04 29.50 2.10
CA PHE A 135 -8.23 28.70 1.83
C PHE A 135 -8.48 28.52 0.33
N ILE A 136 -8.35 29.59 -0.46
CA ILE A 136 -8.52 29.54 -1.92
C ILE A 136 -7.47 28.61 -2.54
N PHE A 137 -6.19 28.75 -2.18
CA PHE A 137 -5.13 27.90 -2.71
C PHE A 137 -5.27 26.44 -2.27
N GLN A 138 -5.66 26.18 -1.02
CA GLN A 138 -5.91 24.82 -0.52
C GLN A 138 -7.06 24.16 -1.28
N LEU A 139 -8.14 24.90 -1.52
CA LEU A 139 -9.29 24.39 -2.27
C LEU A 139 -8.91 24.09 -3.73
N LEU A 140 -8.21 25.03 -4.40
CA LEU A 140 -7.78 24.87 -5.78
C LEU A 140 -6.83 23.68 -5.95
N TYR A 141 -5.85 23.57 -5.05
CA TYR A 141 -4.93 22.45 -4.97
C TYR A 141 -5.67 21.11 -4.82
N SER A 142 -6.51 20.99 -3.80
CA SER A 142 -7.26 19.76 -3.49
C SER A 142 -8.17 19.36 -4.65
N PHE A 143 -8.85 20.35 -5.25
CA PHE A 143 -9.75 20.13 -6.37
C PHE A 143 -9.01 19.64 -7.62
N MET A 144 -7.87 20.25 -7.96
CA MET A 144 -7.08 19.83 -9.13
C MET A 144 -6.52 18.41 -8.99
N PHE A 145 -6.02 18.04 -7.80
CA PHE A 145 -5.55 16.67 -7.56
C PHE A 145 -6.68 15.64 -7.51
N ALA A 146 -7.83 16.01 -6.93
CA ALA A 146 -9.02 15.16 -6.96
C ALA A 146 -9.48 14.92 -8.40
N TYR A 147 -9.60 15.99 -9.20
CA TYR A 147 -10.03 15.92 -10.59
C TYR A 147 -9.08 15.11 -11.48
N SER A 148 -7.77 15.33 -11.35
CA SER A 148 -6.77 14.53 -12.10
C SER A 148 -6.82 13.05 -11.71
N GLY A 149 -7.03 12.74 -10.42
CA GLY A 149 -7.20 11.36 -9.95
C GLY A 149 -8.41 10.67 -10.58
N GLU A 150 -9.54 11.39 -10.70
CA GLU A 150 -10.76 10.87 -11.34
C GLU A 150 -10.60 10.59 -12.84
N ILE A 151 -9.86 11.42 -13.56
CA ILE A 151 -9.64 11.18 -14.98
C ILE A 151 -8.68 10.01 -15.21
N LEU A 152 -7.61 9.94 -14.40
CA LEU A 152 -6.66 8.84 -14.47
C LEU A 152 -7.35 7.49 -14.25
N ILE A 153 -8.23 7.40 -13.25
CA ILE A 153 -8.97 6.16 -12.97
C ILE A 153 -9.95 5.81 -14.09
N LYS A 154 -10.63 6.80 -14.67
CA LYS A 154 -11.56 6.58 -15.78
C LYS A 154 -10.85 5.97 -17.00
N ARG A 155 -9.65 6.47 -17.33
CA ARG A 155 -8.82 5.92 -18.41
C ARG A 155 -8.33 4.51 -18.08
N LEU A 156 -7.84 4.29 -16.87
CA LEU A 156 -7.36 2.97 -16.44
C LEU A 156 -8.46 1.91 -16.54
N ARG A 157 -9.69 2.22 -16.11
CA ARG A 157 -10.84 1.31 -16.22
C ARG A 157 -11.18 1.01 -17.69
N SER A 158 -11.15 2.02 -18.55
CA SER A 158 -11.45 1.85 -19.98
C SER A 158 -10.43 0.97 -20.69
N GLU A 159 -9.13 1.23 -20.49
CA GLU A 159 -8.05 0.44 -21.10
C GLU A 159 -8.03 -1.00 -20.59
N THR A 160 -8.23 -1.20 -19.28
CA THR A 160 -8.21 -2.55 -18.72
C THR A 160 -9.43 -3.36 -19.17
N PHE A 161 -10.60 -2.73 -19.25
CA PHE A 161 -11.80 -3.39 -19.80
C PHE A 161 -11.60 -3.76 -21.27
N ARG A 162 -11.01 -2.86 -22.08
CA ARG A 162 -10.66 -3.13 -23.48
C ARG A 162 -9.65 -4.28 -23.62
N ALA A 163 -8.68 -4.38 -22.72
CA ALA A 163 -7.72 -5.48 -22.69
C ALA A 163 -8.40 -6.82 -22.34
N ILE A 164 -9.30 -6.83 -21.36
CA ILE A 164 -10.05 -8.03 -20.98
C ILE A 164 -10.90 -8.53 -22.16
N LEU A 165 -11.56 -7.63 -22.91
CA LEU A 165 -12.37 -8.01 -24.07
C LEU A 165 -11.58 -8.56 -25.27
N ARG A 166 -10.26 -8.34 -25.32
CA ARG A 166 -9.38 -8.87 -26.39
C ARG A 166 -8.81 -10.25 -26.09
N GLN A 167 -9.08 -10.78 -24.91
CA GLN A 167 -8.53 -12.04 -24.44
C GLN A 167 -9.29 -13.24 -25.05
N GLU A 168 -8.59 -14.35 -25.30
CA GLU A 168 -9.18 -15.56 -25.90
C GLU A 168 -10.18 -16.26 -24.96
N ILE A 169 -11.14 -17.01 -25.53
CA ILE A 169 -12.22 -17.69 -24.79
C ILE A 169 -11.65 -18.70 -23.77
N ALA A 170 -10.54 -19.37 -24.10
CA ALA A 170 -9.85 -20.31 -23.21
C ALA A 170 -9.31 -19.66 -21.93
N PHE A 171 -9.10 -18.34 -21.92
CA PHE A 171 -8.72 -17.62 -20.70
C PHE A 171 -9.87 -17.54 -19.69
N PHE A 172 -11.12 -17.41 -20.18
CA PHE A 172 -12.30 -17.30 -19.34
C PHE A 172 -12.79 -18.65 -18.80
N ASP A 173 -12.28 -19.75 -19.34
CA ASP A 173 -12.63 -21.12 -18.95
C ASP A 173 -11.94 -21.55 -17.63
N GLN A 174 -10.92 -20.82 -17.18
CA GLN A 174 -10.27 -21.05 -15.90
C GLN A 174 -11.16 -20.53 -14.75
N GLU A 175 -11.42 -21.34 -13.72
CA GLU A 175 -12.20 -20.93 -12.52
C GLU A 175 -11.68 -19.64 -11.85
N LYS A 176 -10.38 -19.35 -11.97
CA LYS A 176 -9.74 -18.13 -11.44
C LYS A 176 -10.05 -16.86 -12.27
N HIS A 177 -10.57 -17.01 -13.48
CA HIS A 177 -10.77 -15.96 -14.48
C HIS A 177 -12.22 -15.79 -14.93
N THR A 178 -13.18 -16.26 -14.12
CA THR A 178 -14.60 -15.98 -14.32
C THR A 178 -14.86 -14.48 -14.45
N THR A 179 -15.78 -14.10 -15.32
CA THR A 179 -16.14 -12.70 -15.62
C THR A 179 -16.46 -11.88 -14.37
N GLY A 180 -17.13 -12.49 -13.38
CA GLY A 180 -17.40 -11.87 -12.07
C GLY A 180 -16.13 -11.57 -11.27
N THR A 181 -15.21 -12.53 -11.18
CA THR A 181 -13.92 -12.37 -10.49
C THR A 181 -13.04 -11.30 -11.16
N LEU A 182 -13.03 -11.25 -12.50
CA LEU A 182 -12.29 -10.22 -13.25
C LEU A 182 -12.89 -8.83 -13.06
N CYS A 183 -14.21 -8.69 -13.08
CA CYS A 183 -14.89 -7.41 -12.85
C CYS A 183 -14.64 -6.90 -11.43
N THR A 184 -14.74 -7.79 -10.43
CA THR A 184 -14.43 -7.45 -9.03
C THR A 184 -12.97 -7.08 -8.89
N ARG A 185 -12.02 -7.85 -9.44
CA ARG A 185 -10.59 -7.50 -9.41
C ARG A 185 -10.31 -6.17 -10.09
N LEU A 186 -10.91 -5.91 -11.25
CA LEU A 186 -10.77 -4.64 -11.95
C LEU A 186 -11.26 -3.47 -11.09
N ALA A 187 -12.46 -3.58 -10.49
CA ALA A 187 -12.99 -2.54 -9.61
C ALA A 187 -12.08 -2.33 -8.39
N THR A 188 -11.62 -3.41 -7.76
CA THR A 188 -10.79 -3.33 -6.54
C THR A 188 -9.39 -2.78 -6.82
N GLU A 189 -8.73 -3.23 -7.90
CA GLU A 189 -7.40 -2.74 -8.29
C GLU A 189 -7.47 -1.28 -8.78
N ALA A 190 -8.53 -0.92 -9.49
CA ALA A 190 -8.80 0.46 -9.89
C ALA A 190 -8.94 1.36 -8.64
N THR A 191 -9.83 1.00 -7.71
CA THR A 191 -10.04 1.79 -6.48
C THR A 191 -8.76 1.88 -5.64
N ALA A 192 -7.98 0.81 -5.52
CA ALA A 192 -6.71 0.82 -4.81
C ALA A 192 -5.69 1.77 -5.45
N VAL A 193 -5.65 1.85 -6.79
CA VAL A 193 -4.80 2.80 -7.50
C VAL A 193 -5.30 4.23 -7.31
N GLN A 194 -6.61 4.49 -7.43
CA GLN A 194 -7.20 5.81 -7.19
C GLN A 194 -6.89 6.33 -5.78
N ASP A 195 -6.96 5.46 -4.78
CA ASP A 195 -6.63 5.77 -3.40
C ASP A 195 -5.14 6.11 -3.21
N ALA A 196 -4.25 5.42 -3.94
CA ALA A 196 -2.82 5.64 -3.87
C ALA A 196 -2.34 6.86 -4.66
N SER A 197 -2.95 7.16 -5.81
CA SER A 197 -2.56 8.26 -6.71
C SER A 197 -3.46 9.51 -6.64
N GLY A 198 -4.56 9.47 -5.89
CA GLY A 198 -5.53 10.56 -5.77
C GLY A 198 -5.16 11.60 -4.71
N VAL A 199 -6.15 12.03 -3.91
CA VAL A 199 -6.02 13.11 -2.90
C VAL A 199 -4.91 12.83 -1.86
N ARG A 200 -4.65 11.55 -1.54
CA ARG A 200 -3.57 11.16 -0.62
C ARG A 200 -2.18 11.43 -1.20
N PHE A 201 -1.99 11.25 -2.51
CA PHE A 201 -0.74 11.59 -3.17
C PHE A 201 -0.49 13.09 -3.11
N GLY A 202 -1.54 13.89 -3.34
CA GLY A 202 -1.49 15.33 -3.10
C GLY A 202 -1.09 15.64 -1.65
N PHE A 203 -1.78 15.06 -0.66
CA PHE A 203 -1.42 15.30 0.74
C PHE A 203 0.05 14.95 1.04
N LEU A 204 0.57 13.84 0.50
CA LEU A 204 1.98 13.48 0.65
C LEU A 204 2.94 14.52 0.05
N CYS A 205 2.67 15.00 -1.17
CA CYS A 205 3.46 16.07 -1.79
C CYS A 205 3.44 17.36 -0.96
N GLN A 206 2.28 17.76 -0.46
CA GLN A 206 2.15 18.93 0.43
C GLN A 206 3.01 18.78 1.68
N ASN A 207 2.98 17.60 2.33
CA ASN A 207 3.77 17.34 3.52
C ASN A 207 5.27 17.37 3.24
N LEU A 208 5.73 16.83 2.10
CA LEU A 208 7.13 16.90 1.70
C LEU A 208 7.61 18.34 1.50
N VAL A 209 6.81 19.18 0.82
CA VAL A 209 7.12 20.61 0.66
C VAL A 209 7.13 21.31 2.02
N SER A 210 6.14 21.04 2.86
CA SER A 210 6.04 21.66 4.20
C SER A 210 7.23 21.29 5.09
N LEU A 211 7.68 20.03 5.04
CA LEU A 211 8.88 19.58 5.75
C LEU A 211 10.13 20.28 5.20
N GLY A 212 10.27 20.33 3.88
CA GLY A 212 11.39 21.03 3.24
C GLY A 212 11.45 22.51 3.64
N MET A 213 10.32 23.23 3.55
CA MET A 213 10.25 24.64 3.96
C MET A 213 10.48 24.82 5.46
N GLY A 214 9.99 23.90 6.30
CA GLY A 214 10.25 23.91 7.74
C GLY A 214 11.74 23.81 8.06
N ILE A 215 12.46 22.91 7.39
CA ILE A 215 13.91 22.75 7.53
C ILE A 215 14.63 24.03 7.08
N ILE A 216 14.28 24.58 5.91
CA ILE A 216 14.89 25.81 5.39
C ILE A 216 14.71 26.97 6.37
N VAL A 217 13.49 27.18 6.86
CA VAL A 217 13.20 28.24 7.84
C VAL A 217 13.95 27.99 9.15
N GLY A 218 13.99 26.74 9.64
CA GLY A 218 14.74 26.38 10.86
C GLY A 218 16.22 26.74 10.77
N PHE A 219 16.89 26.35 9.67
CA PHE A 219 18.30 26.67 9.43
C PHE A 219 18.58 28.18 9.38
N VAL A 220 17.66 28.97 8.82
CA VAL A 220 17.81 30.43 8.73
C VAL A 220 17.73 31.11 10.10
N PHE A 221 16.85 30.65 10.99
CA PHE A 221 16.69 31.28 12.30
C PHE A 221 17.75 30.83 13.31
N SER A 222 18.02 29.52 13.42
CA SER A 222 18.93 28.99 14.45
C SER A 222 19.57 27.66 14.04
N TRP A 223 20.64 27.72 13.26
CA TRP A 223 21.42 26.52 12.86
C TRP A 223 21.88 25.65 14.03
N GLN A 224 22.10 26.24 15.22
CA GLN A 224 22.51 25.52 16.43
C GLN A 224 21.36 24.77 17.13
N LEU A 225 20.13 25.32 17.13
CA LEU A 225 18.97 24.67 17.74
C LEU A 225 18.41 23.54 16.85
N THR A 226 18.52 23.70 15.52
CA THR A 226 18.04 22.71 14.55
C THR A 226 18.91 21.44 14.50
N LEU A 227 20.19 21.50 14.84
CA LEU A 227 21.09 20.34 14.83
C LEU A 227 21.07 19.55 16.15
N LEU A 228 20.67 20.22 17.23
CA LEU A 228 20.55 19.64 18.58
C LEU A 228 19.19 18.94 18.81
N THR A 229 18.15 19.35 18.08
CA THR A 229 16.78 18.82 18.19
C THR A 229 16.56 17.72 17.16
#